data_AF-A0A250X9N7-F1
#
_entry.id   AF-A0A250X9N7-F1
#
_cell.length_a   1.000
_cell.length_b   1.000
_cell.length_c   1.000
_cell.angle_alpha   90.00
_cell.angle_beta   90.00
_cell.angle_gamma   90.00
#
_symmetry.space_group_name_H-M   'P 1'
#
loop_
_entity.id
_entity.type
_entity.pdbx_description
1 polymer ?
#
loop_
_entity_poly.entity_id
_entity_poly.type
_entity_poly.pdbx_seq_one_letter_code
_entity_poly.pdbx_strand_id
1 'polypeptide(L)'
;MWSTCSLARPPKQHPYENRGCLLNDDVSNLGKVLEATKQTLFSLDTGYVSLNRILCLFEVWKTFEAKSPSGLCVLMLDVAELFNTFDISLANATQPADMERIPREIEENIGSVQLNLRLKDALVTSADHKASNRHGPGKDT
;
A
#
# COMPACT_ATOMS: atom_id res chain seq x y z
N MET A 1 -35.24 50.07 -13.35
CA MET A 1 -35.18 48.62 -13.03
C MET A 1 -34.48 47.91 -14.18
N TRP A 2 -33.41 47.16 -13.85
CA TRP A 2 -32.63 46.18 -14.63
C TRP A 2 -31.71 46.80 -15.71
N SER A 3 -30.43 47.07 -15.47
CA SER A 3 -29.26 46.19 -15.24
C SER A 3 -28.91 45.32 -16.46
N THR A 4 -28.04 45.83 -17.33
CA THR A 4 -27.36 45.06 -18.37
C THR A 4 -25.98 44.66 -17.85
N CYS A 5 -25.88 43.45 -17.29
CA CYS A 5 -24.60 42.81 -17.01
C CYS A 5 -24.02 42.22 -18.29
N SER A 6 -22.76 42.57 -18.55
CA SER A 6 -21.89 42.09 -19.61
C SER A 6 -21.91 40.57 -19.78
N LEU A 7 -22.23 40.11 -20.99
CA LEU A 7 -21.95 38.74 -21.43
C LEU A 7 -20.44 38.60 -21.74
N ALA A 8 -19.62 38.60 -20.69
CA ALA A 8 -18.32 37.95 -20.78
C ALA A 8 -18.56 36.44 -20.70
N ARG A 9 -18.22 35.69 -21.76
CA ARG A 9 -18.19 34.23 -21.70
C ARG A 9 -17.27 33.83 -20.54
N PRO A 10 -17.68 32.96 -19.61
CA PRO A 10 -16.74 32.41 -18.66
C PRO A 10 -15.66 31.64 -19.43
N PRO A 11 -14.38 31.75 -19.03
CA PRO A 11 -13.34 30.90 -19.59
C PRO A 11 -13.73 29.45 -19.33
N LYS A 12 -13.53 28.58 -20.33
CA LYS A 12 -13.76 27.14 -20.21
C LYS A 12 -12.97 26.64 -18.99
N GLN A 13 -13.65 26.35 -17.89
CA GLN A 13 -13.05 25.71 -16.74
C GLN A 13 -12.56 24.33 -17.18
N HIS A 14 -11.25 24.13 -17.12
CA HIS A 14 -10.64 22.83 -17.25
C HIS A 14 -11.18 21.91 -16.13
N PRO A 15 -11.44 20.61 -16.39
CA PRO A 15 -12.15 19.72 -15.46
C PRO A 15 -11.32 19.28 -14.23
N TYR A 16 -10.27 20.01 -13.86
CA TYR A 16 -9.30 19.56 -12.85
C TYR A 16 -9.39 20.29 -11.51
N GLU A 17 -10.30 21.25 -11.34
CA GLU A 17 -10.37 22.11 -10.14
C GLU A 17 -11.21 21.55 -8.99
N ASN A 18 -11.59 20.27 -9.03
CA ASN A 18 -12.36 19.64 -7.93
C ASN A 18 -11.84 18.25 -7.56
N ARG A 19 -10.54 18.12 -7.29
CA ARG A 19 -9.87 16.85 -6.92
C ARG A 19 -9.78 16.57 -5.41
N GLY A 20 -10.42 17.37 -4.56
CA GLY A 20 -10.44 17.10 -3.11
C GLY A 20 -11.31 15.89 -2.73
N CYS A 21 -12.41 15.66 -3.46
CA CYS A 21 -13.40 14.63 -3.12
C CYS A 21 -13.10 13.26 -3.78
N LEU A 22 -12.52 13.25 -4.97
CA LEU A 22 -12.21 12.02 -5.72
C LEU A 22 -11.10 11.16 -5.08
N LEU A 23 -10.21 11.75 -4.28
CA LEU A 23 -9.02 11.06 -3.76
C LEU A 23 -9.29 10.25 -2.48
N ASN A 24 -10.20 10.73 -1.61
CA ASN A 24 -10.71 9.91 -0.50
C ASN A 24 -11.47 8.70 -1.03
N ASP A 25 -12.16 8.85 -2.17
CA ASP A 25 -12.79 7.73 -2.86
C ASP A 25 -11.75 6.74 -3.38
N ASP A 26 -10.62 7.18 -3.94
CA ASP A 26 -9.59 6.28 -4.48
C ASP A 26 -8.97 5.37 -3.41
N VAL A 27 -8.57 5.90 -2.25
CA VAL A 27 -8.00 5.07 -1.17
C VAL A 27 -9.05 4.19 -0.51
N SER A 28 -10.28 4.68 -0.36
CA SER A 28 -11.40 3.88 0.14
C SER A 28 -11.76 2.75 -0.84
N ASN A 29 -11.73 3.02 -2.15
CA ASN A 29 -11.97 2.03 -3.19
C ASN A 29 -10.85 1.01 -3.24
N LEU A 30 -9.59 1.43 -3.04
CA LEU A 30 -8.46 0.51 -2.91
C LEU A 30 -8.65 -0.44 -1.72
N GLY A 31 -9.12 0.05 -0.58
CA GLY A 31 -9.48 -0.81 0.56
C GLY A 31 -10.51 -1.89 0.19
N LYS A 32 -11.60 -1.51 -0.47
CA LYS A 32 -12.63 -2.45 -0.95
C LYS A 32 -12.08 -3.47 -1.95
N VAL A 33 -11.20 -3.04 -2.86
CA VAL A 33 -10.55 -3.94 -3.83
C VAL A 33 -9.67 -4.95 -3.10
N LEU A 34 -8.92 -4.50 -2.09
CA LEU A 34 -8.09 -5.39 -1.28
C LEU A 34 -8.97 -6.38 -0.52
N GLU A 35 -10.11 -5.99 0.04
CA GLU A 35 -11.03 -6.94 0.68
C GLU A 35 -11.59 -7.99 -0.30
N ALA A 36 -11.89 -7.60 -1.54
CA ALA A 36 -12.48 -8.49 -2.54
C ALA A 36 -11.47 -9.45 -3.22
N THR A 37 -10.17 -9.13 -3.18
CA THR A 37 -9.13 -10.01 -3.77
C THR A 37 -8.85 -11.21 -2.88
N LYS A 38 -8.30 -12.29 -3.43
CA LYS A 38 -7.88 -13.47 -2.64
C LYS A 38 -6.54 -13.27 -1.93
N GLN A 39 -5.61 -12.58 -2.59
CA GLN A 39 -4.25 -12.39 -2.09
C GLN A 39 -3.66 -11.11 -2.70
N THR A 40 -2.75 -10.47 -1.99
CA THR A 40 -1.98 -9.31 -2.46
C THR A 40 -0.55 -9.76 -2.72
N LEU A 41 -0.04 -9.48 -3.93
CA LEU A 41 1.35 -9.74 -4.29
C LEU A 41 2.16 -8.47 -4.06
N PHE A 42 3.13 -8.52 -3.16
CA PHE A 42 4.01 -7.40 -2.86
C PHE A 42 5.41 -7.69 -3.38
N SER A 43 5.79 -6.99 -4.45
CA SER A 43 7.10 -7.15 -5.09
C SER A 43 8.07 -6.08 -4.60
N LEU A 44 9.16 -6.53 -4.02
CA LEU A 44 10.27 -5.71 -3.54
C LEU A 44 11.41 -5.78 -4.56
N ASP A 45 11.77 -4.62 -5.09
CA ASP A 45 12.96 -4.43 -5.90
C ASP A 45 14.22 -4.38 -5.01
N THR A 46 15.40 -4.44 -5.64
CA THR A 46 16.70 -4.38 -4.94
C THR A 46 16.92 -3.09 -4.16
N GLY A 47 16.16 -2.04 -4.46
CA GLY A 47 16.23 -0.75 -3.75
C GLY A 47 15.14 -0.57 -2.68
N TYR A 48 14.27 -1.57 -2.50
CA TYR A 48 13.14 -1.54 -1.57
C TYR A 48 12.25 -0.28 -1.69
N VAL A 49 12.17 0.29 -2.89
CA VAL A 49 11.53 1.60 -3.14
C VAL A 49 10.05 1.55 -2.80
N SER A 50 9.42 0.39 -2.98
CA SER A 50 8.02 0.15 -2.62
C SER A 50 7.73 0.35 -1.13
N LEU A 51 8.70 0.09 -0.25
CA LEU A 51 8.53 0.29 1.20
C LEU A 51 8.62 1.75 1.61
N ASN A 52 9.28 2.56 0.78
CA ASN A 52 9.32 4.00 0.95
C ASN A 52 8.06 4.68 0.39
N ARG A 53 7.02 3.92 0.01
CA ARG A 53 5.75 4.45 -0.50
C ARG A 53 4.63 4.19 0.49
N ILE A 54 4.03 5.27 0.99
CA ILE A 54 2.96 5.21 2.00
C ILE A 54 1.73 4.42 1.53
N LEU A 55 1.41 4.49 0.23
CA LEU A 55 0.30 3.74 -0.35
C LEU A 55 0.56 2.22 -0.33
N CYS A 56 1.80 1.79 -0.54
CA CYS A 56 2.16 0.39 -0.40
C CYS A 56 2.01 -0.08 1.05
N LEU A 57 2.32 0.76 2.03
CA LEU A 57 2.09 0.46 3.44
C LEU A 57 0.60 0.32 3.76
N PHE A 58 -0.22 1.20 3.19
CA PHE A 58 -1.68 1.09 3.29
C PHE A 58 -2.19 -0.22 2.70
N GLU A 59 -1.72 -0.61 1.51
CA GLU A 59 -2.10 -1.88 0.86
C GLU A 59 -1.71 -3.10 1.71
N VAL A 60 -0.49 -3.09 2.27
CA VAL A 60 0.00 -4.14 3.18
C VAL A 60 -0.89 -4.22 4.42
N TRP A 61 -1.14 -3.08 5.08
CA TRP A 61 -1.99 -3.00 6.27
C TRP A 61 -3.41 -3.51 5.99
N LYS A 62 -4.08 -3.00 4.95
CA LYS A 62 -5.44 -3.41 4.58
C LYS A 62 -5.51 -4.87 4.13
N THR A 63 -4.45 -5.40 3.54
CA THR A 63 -4.34 -6.84 3.28
C THR A 63 -4.31 -7.64 4.58
N PHE A 64 -3.52 -7.23 5.56
CA PHE A 64 -3.47 -7.90 6.86
C PHE A 64 -4.77 -7.81 7.63
N GLU A 65 -5.46 -6.67 7.56
CA GLU A 65 -6.77 -6.49 8.17
C GLU A 65 -7.80 -7.45 7.55
N ALA A 66 -7.85 -7.53 6.22
CA ALA A 66 -8.83 -8.37 5.53
C ALA A 66 -8.50 -9.87 5.58
N LYS A 67 -7.22 -10.25 5.60
CA LYS A 67 -6.79 -11.63 5.27
C LYS A 67 -5.74 -12.24 6.18
N SER A 68 -5.33 -11.55 7.25
CA SER A 68 -4.19 -11.97 8.09
C SER A 68 -2.85 -12.03 7.29
N PRO A 69 -1.70 -12.37 7.92
CA PRO A 69 -0.41 -12.37 7.22
C PRO A 69 -0.31 -13.27 5.99
N SER A 70 -1.10 -14.36 5.92
CA SER A 70 -1.14 -15.28 4.77
C SER A 70 -1.75 -14.68 3.50
N GLY A 71 -2.48 -13.58 3.63
CA GLY A 71 -3.04 -12.83 2.50
C GLY A 71 -2.01 -12.01 1.73
N LEU A 72 -0.79 -11.84 2.25
CA LEU A 72 0.30 -11.14 1.59
C LEU A 72 1.34 -12.14 1.10
N CYS A 73 1.61 -12.15 -0.20
CA CYS A 73 2.72 -12.90 -0.80
C CYS A 73 3.83 -11.93 -1.13
N VAL A 74 5.03 -12.11 -0.57
CA VAL A 74 6.15 -11.22 -0.81
C VAL A 74 7.15 -11.82 -1.80
N LEU A 75 7.38 -11.13 -2.91
CA LEU A 75 8.44 -11.44 -3.86
C LEU A 75 9.62 -10.53 -3.61
N MET A 76 10.72 -11.10 -3.17
CA MET A 76 11.97 -10.39 -2.97
C MET A 76 13.20 -11.22 -3.35
N LEU A 77 14.32 -10.54 -3.52
CA LEU A 77 15.63 -11.11 -3.85
C LEU A 77 16.46 -11.43 -2.61
N ASP A 78 16.47 -10.54 -1.60
CA ASP A 78 17.21 -10.76 -0.34
C ASP A 78 16.43 -10.30 0.89
N VAL A 79 16.10 -11.27 1.76
CA VAL A 79 15.32 -11.10 2.99
C VAL A 79 16.12 -10.36 4.07
N ALA A 80 17.41 -10.64 4.21
CA ALA A 80 18.19 -10.21 5.39
C ALA A 80 18.38 -8.69 5.44
N GLU A 81 18.57 -8.06 4.29
CA GLU A 81 18.76 -6.62 4.19
C GLU A 81 17.48 -5.84 4.55
N LEU A 82 16.30 -6.39 4.26
CA LEU A 82 15.02 -5.73 4.55
C LEU A 82 14.72 -5.62 6.03
N PHE A 83 15.08 -6.64 6.82
CA PHE A 83 14.82 -6.66 8.26
C PHE A 83 15.49 -5.52 9.03
N ASN A 84 16.59 -5.00 8.47
CA ASN A 84 17.43 -3.96 9.07
C ASN A 84 17.14 -2.56 8.53
N THR A 85 16.55 -2.45 7.33
CA THR A 85 16.39 -1.18 6.61
C THR A 85 14.97 -0.63 6.64
N PHE A 86 13.99 -1.47 6.93
CA PHE A 86 12.59 -1.04 6.87
C PHE A 86 12.16 -0.24 8.10
N ASP A 87 11.82 1.03 7.87
CA ASP A 87 11.19 1.93 8.83
C ASP A 87 10.03 2.67 8.17
N ILE A 88 8.81 2.45 8.67
CA ILE A 88 7.58 3.11 8.22
C ILE A 88 7.68 4.63 8.33
N SER A 89 8.46 5.15 9.28
CA SER A 89 8.63 6.60 9.47
C SER A 89 9.32 7.28 8.28
N LEU A 90 10.03 6.50 7.45
CA LEU A 90 10.73 6.98 6.27
C LEU A 90 9.87 6.90 4.99
N ALA A 91 8.65 6.38 5.08
CA ALA A 91 7.77 6.25 3.92
C ALA A 91 7.25 7.61 3.45
N ASN A 92 7.30 7.82 2.15
CA ASN A 92 6.88 9.03 1.46
C ASN A 92 5.63 8.78 0.62
N ALA A 93 4.90 9.84 0.35
CA ALA A 93 3.74 9.86 -0.52
C ALA A 93 3.93 10.96 -1.57
N THR A 94 3.44 10.72 -2.78
CA THR A 94 3.42 11.75 -3.82
C THR A 94 2.43 12.88 -3.47
N GLN A 95 1.45 12.60 -2.60
CA GLN A 95 0.42 13.55 -2.18
C GLN A 95 0.60 13.93 -0.71
N PRO A 96 0.64 15.23 -0.37
CA PRO A 96 0.78 15.68 1.01
C PRO A 96 -0.36 15.23 1.95
N ALA A 97 -1.59 15.11 1.45
CA ALA A 97 -2.72 14.68 2.28
C ALA A 97 -2.55 13.23 2.80
N ASP A 98 -1.97 12.35 1.98
CA ASP A 98 -1.71 10.96 2.35
C ASP A 98 -0.52 10.82 3.32
N MET A 99 0.43 11.77 3.27
CA MET A 99 1.57 11.83 4.21
C MET A 99 1.13 11.95 5.68
N GLU A 100 0.03 12.64 5.95
CA GLU A 100 -0.46 12.81 7.31
C GLU A 100 -1.55 11.80 7.66
N ARG A 101 -2.46 11.53 6.71
CA ARG A 101 -3.64 10.72 6.96
C ARG A 101 -3.29 9.24 7.16
N ILE A 102 -2.51 8.64 6.25
CA ILE A 102 -2.26 7.19 6.26
C ILE A 102 -1.40 6.77 7.47
N PRO A 103 -0.29 7.45 7.82
CA PRO A 103 0.48 7.11 9.01
C PRO A 103 -0.34 7.24 10.28
N ARG A 104 -1.20 8.27 10.37
CA ARG A 104 -2.11 8.45 11.50
C ARG A 104 -3.10 7.29 11.59
N GLU A 105 -3.74 6.93 10.48
CA GLU A 105 -4.66 5.79 10.44
C GLU A 105 -3.96 4.47 10.83
N ILE A 106 -2.75 4.23 10.33
CA ILE A 106 -1.96 3.04 10.70
C ILE A 106 -1.67 3.05 12.21
N GLU A 107 -1.23 4.18 12.76
CA GLU A 107 -0.86 4.29 14.17
C GLU A 107 -2.08 4.11 15.09
N GLU A 108 -3.22 4.69 14.73
CA GLU A 108 -4.47 4.59 15.50
C GLU A 108 -5.08 3.18 15.51
N ASN A 109 -4.86 2.38 14.45
CA ASN A 109 -5.52 1.08 14.30
C ASN A 109 -4.63 -0.11 14.69
N ILE A 110 -3.41 -0.17 14.15
CA ILE A 110 -2.51 -1.32 14.35
C ILE A 110 -1.23 -0.92 15.07
N GLY A 111 -0.77 0.32 14.91
CA GLY A 111 0.55 0.77 15.33
C GLY A 111 1.62 0.40 14.30
N SER A 112 2.48 1.37 13.96
CA SER A 112 3.59 1.20 13.03
C SER A 112 4.52 0.02 13.40
N VAL A 113 4.83 -0.14 14.68
CA VAL A 113 5.66 -1.25 15.19
C VAL A 113 5.03 -2.62 14.90
N GLN A 114 3.73 -2.76 15.11
CA GLN A 114 3.03 -4.02 14.86
C GLN A 114 2.88 -4.29 13.36
N LEU A 115 2.66 -3.25 12.55
CA LEU A 115 2.66 -3.40 11.10
C LEU A 115 4.01 -3.92 10.58
N ASN A 116 5.11 -3.38 11.12
CA ASN A 116 6.48 -3.87 10.85
C ASN A 116 6.64 -5.35 11.20
N LEU A 117 6.17 -5.77 12.38
CA LEU A 117 6.26 -7.17 12.82
C LEU A 117 5.45 -8.10 11.91
N ARG A 118 4.22 -7.73 11.55
CA ARG A 118 3.39 -8.54 10.63
C ARG A 118 3.98 -8.64 9.24
N LEU A 119 4.59 -7.57 8.74
CA LEU A 119 5.32 -7.62 7.48
C LEU A 119 6.51 -8.59 7.57
N LYS A 120 7.27 -8.53 8.67
CA LYS A 120 8.36 -9.47 8.94
C LYS A 120 7.90 -10.93 8.94
N ASP A 121 6.77 -11.23 9.58
CA ASP A 121 6.19 -12.57 9.57
C ASP A 121 5.75 -13.02 8.17
N ALA A 122 5.16 -12.12 7.38
CA ALA A 122 4.75 -12.40 6.00
C ALA A 122 5.97 -12.69 5.08
N LEU A 123 7.10 -12.02 5.32
CA LEU A 123 8.35 -12.29 4.61
C LEU A 123 8.89 -13.69 4.91
N VAL A 124 8.97 -14.05 6.19
CA VAL A 124 9.42 -15.38 6.64
C VAL A 124 8.52 -16.46 6.03
N THR A 125 7.20 -16.29 6.16
CA THR A 125 6.22 -17.23 5.60
C THR A 125 6.37 -17.39 4.08
N SER A 126 6.62 -16.29 3.36
CA SER A 126 6.84 -16.31 1.92
C SER A 126 8.16 -17.00 1.53
N ALA A 127 9.21 -16.84 2.33
CA ALA A 127 10.49 -17.49 2.12
C ALA A 127 10.40 -19.01 2.35
N ASP A 128 9.71 -19.45 3.41
CA ASP A 128 9.49 -20.87 3.71
C ASP A 128 8.70 -21.56 2.60
N HIS A 129 7.67 -20.89 2.06
CA HIS A 129 6.92 -21.40 0.90
C HIS A 129 7.82 -21.61 -0.33
N LYS A 130 8.78 -20.71 -0.58
CA LYS A 130 9.75 -20.87 -1.67
C LYS A 130 10.75 -22.01 -1.40
N ALA A 131 11.15 -22.22 -0.14
CA ALA A 131 12.07 -23.29 0.23
C ALA A 131 11.44 -24.69 0.13
N SER A 132 10.18 -24.81 0.56
CA SER A 132 9.38 -26.04 0.46
C SER A 132 9.17 -26.46 -1.01
N ASN A 133 8.86 -25.51 -1.89
CA ASN A 133 8.69 -25.79 -3.32
C ASN A 133 10.00 -26.11 -4.08
N ARG A 134 11.18 -25.86 -3.49
CA ARG A 134 12.47 -26.28 -4.06
C ARG A 134 12.84 -27.71 -3.66
N HIS A 135 12.27 -28.24 -2.58
CA HIS A 135 12.31 -29.66 -2.25
C HIS A 135 11.11 -30.34 -2.90
N GLY A 136 11.10 -30.39 -4.24
CA GLY A 136 10.21 -31.31 -4.95
C GLY A 136 10.43 -32.74 -4.45
N PRO A 137 9.43 -33.64 -4.57
CA PRO A 137 9.55 -35.00 -4.09
C PRO A 137 10.82 -35.60 -4.69
N GLY A 138 11.77 -35.93 -3.81
CA GLY A 138 12.92 -36.74 -4.16
C GLY A 138 12.38 -37.94 -4.92
N LYS A 139 12.81 -38.11 -6.16
CA LYS A 139 12.72 -39.40 -6.82
C LYS A 139 13.63 -40.32 -6.01
N ASP A 140 13.05 -40.99 -5.04
CA ASP A 140 13.64 -42.19 -4.45
C ASP A 140 13.68 -43.23 -5.57
N THR A 141 14.86 -43.35 -6.19
CA THR A 141 15.26 -44.50 -7.01
C THR A 141 15.71 -45.64 -6.12
#